data_AF-A0A7S3PS77-F1
#
_entry.id   AF-A0A7S3PS77-F1
#
_cell.length_a   1.000
_cell.length_b   1.000
_cell.length_c   1.000
_cell.angle_alpha   90.00
_cell.angle_beta   90.00
_cell.angle_gamma   90.00
#
_symmetry.space_group_name_H-M   'P 1'
#
loop_
_entity.id
_entity.type
_entity.pdbx_description
1 polymer ?
#
loop_
_entity_poly.entity_id
_entity_poly.type
_entity_poly.pdbx_seq_one_letter_code
_entity_poly.pdbx_strand_id
1 'polypeptide(L)'
;RKVIIEHLNTISKEFLETVMDLDERDLTEYEKKHFMVVPFGSYHLDVCTPSSDIDVVIVTSQIVNREAFASTLGPILRKRDDVTELVILEDAFVPVVKF
;
A
#
# COMPACT_ATOMS: atom_id res chain seq x y z
N ARG A 1 2.55 -2.48 15.97
CA ARG A 1 3.44 -2.30 14.80
C ARG A 1 3.45 -3.52 13.86
N LYS A 2 3.80 -4.74 14.31
CA LYS A 2 3.67 -5.96 13.45
C LYS A 2 2.26 -6.17 12.88
N VAL A 3 1.22 -6.00 13.71
CA VAL A 3 -0.19 -6.05 13.30
C VAL A 3 -0.53 -5.02 12.21
N ILE A 4 0.11 -3.84 12.23
CA ILE A 4 -0.09 -2.81 11.21
C ILE A 4 0.49 -3.29 9.87
N ILE A 5 1.68 -3.90 9.87
CA ILE A 5 2.27 -4.48 8.65
C ILE A 5 1.40 -5.62 8.09
N GLU A 6 0.84 -6.47 8.95
CA GLU A 6 -0.11 -7.51 8.53
C GLU A 6 -1.37 -6.90 7.91
N HIS A 7 -1.92 -5.86 8.52
CA HIS A 7 -3.07 -5.13 7.97
C HIS A 7 -2.76 -4.47 6.61
N LEU A 8 -1.56 -3.89 6.47
CA LEU A 8 -1.07 -3.33 5.20
C LEU A 8 -0.94 -4.40 4.13
N ASN A 9 -0.61 -5.66 4.47
CA ASN A 9 -0.62 -6.76 3.51
C ASN A 9 -2.05 -7.04 2.99
N THR A 10 -3.05 -7.01 3.86
CA THR A 10 -4.46 -7.17 3.46
C THR A 10 -4.91 -6.03 2.54
N ILE A 11 -4.58 -4.79 2.88
CA ILE A 11 -4.86 -3.62 2.03
C ILE A 11 -4.17 -3.74 0.67
N SER A 12 -2.90 -4.14 0.66
CA SER A 12 -2.11 -4.24 -0.58
C SER A 12 -2.62 -5.35 -1.50
N LYS A 13 -3.15 -6.43 -0.92
CA LYS A 13 -3.83 -7.48 -1.66
C LYS A 13 -5.11 -6.96 -2.33
N GLU A 14 -5.99 -6.33 -1.55
CA GLU A 14 -7.24 -5.74 -2.07
C GLU A 14 -6.96 -4.70 -3.15
N PHE A 15 -5.91 -3.89 -2.97
CA PHE A 15 -5.47 -2.92 -3.96
C PHE A 15 -5.08 -3.58 -5.28
N LEU A 16 -4.23 -4.62 -5.24
CA LEU A 16 -3.83 -5.33 -6.46
C LEU A 16 -5.02 -6.00 -7.15
N GLU A 17 -5.88 -6.68 -6.39
CA GLU A 17 -7.09 -7.34 -6.93
C GLU A 17 -8.00 -6.31 -7.62
N THR A 18 -8.22 -5.16 -7.00
CA THR A 18 -9.05 -4.09 -7.58
C THR A 18 -8.44 -3.53 -8.87
N VAL A 19 -7.13 -3.34 -8.93
CA VAL A 19 -6.46 -2.86 -10.16
C VAL A 19 -6.57 -3.89 -11.28
N MET A 20 -6.43 -5.18 -10.96
CA MET A 20 -6.54 -6.26 -11.95
C MET A 20 -7.96 -6.38 -12.51
N ASP A 21 -8.97 -6.26 -11.66
CA ASP A 21 -10.37 -6.28 -12.06
C ASP A 21 -10.71 -5.11 -13.00
N LEU A 22 -10.12 -3.93 -12.76
CA LEU A 22 -10.31 -2.74 -13.60
C LEU A 22 -9.62 -2.85 -14.97
N ASP A 23 -8.54 -3.63 -15.10
CA ASP A 23 -7.82 -3.87 -16.37
C ASP A 23 -8.34 -5.12 -17.13
N GLU A 24 -9.47 -5.72 -16.68
CA GLU A 24 -10.10 -6.91 -17.26
C GLU A 24 -9.14 -8.12 -17.45
N ARG A 25 -8.16 -8.28 -16.54
CA ARG A 25 -7.17 -9.38 -16.61
C ARG A 25 -7.66 -10.63 -15.89
N ASP A 26 -7.30 -11.80 -16.43
CA ASP A 26 -7.64 -13.08 -15.81
C ASP A 26 -6.82 -13.30 -14.52
N LEU A 27 -7.51 -13.48 -13.40
CA LEU A 27 -6.95 -13.72 -12.07
C LEU A 27 -6.17 -15.06 -11.98
N THR A 28 -6.45 -16.01 -12.88
CA THR A 28 -5.88 -17.37 -12.84
C THR A 28 -4.40 -17.44 -13.22
N GLU A 29 -3.84 -16.41 -13.87
CA GLU A 29 -2.41 -16.35 -14.21
C GLU A 29 -1.53 -15.93 -13.00
N TYR A 30 -2.13 -15.48 -11.89
CA TYR A 30 -1.46 -14.64 -10.89
C TYR A 30 -1.26 -15.26 -9.49
N GLU A 31 -1.44 -16.57 -9.33
CA GLU A 31 -1.38 -17.28 -8.02
C GLU A 31 -0.04 -17.22 -7.25
N LYS A 32 1.01 -16.56 -7.75
CA LYS A 32 2.30 -16.39 -7.05
C LYS A 32 2.61 -14.93 -6.71
N LYS A 33 2.28 -14.51 -5.47
CA LYS A 33 2.73 -13.29 -4.76
C LYS A 33 3.25 -12.15 -5.66
N HIS A 34 2.30 -11.37 -6.19
CA HIS A 34 2.56 -10.23 -7.07
C HIS A 34 2.79 -8.89 -6.34
N PHE A 35 2.78 -8.90 -5.01
CA PHE A 35 3.12 -7.72 -4.21
C PHE A 35 3.95 -8.09 -2.98
N MET A 36 4.66 -7.09 -2.44
CA MET A 36 5.44 -7.19 -1.22
C MET A 36 5.36 -5.86 -0.45
N VAL A 37 5.01 -5.95 0.83
CA VAL A 37 5.04 -4.84 1.77
C VAL A 37 6.40 -4.83 2.45
N VAL A 38 7.22 -3.82 2.15
CA VAL A 38 8.61 -3.71 2.62
C VAL A 38 8.73 -2.52 3.57
N PRO A 39 8.87 -2.74 4.88
CA PRO A 39 9.24 -1.69 5.80
C PRO A 39 10.67 -1.21 5.52
N PHE A 40 10.90 0.09 5.62
CA PHE A 40 12.23 0.69 5.53
C PHE A 40 12.40 1.77 6.62
N GLY A 41 13.48 2.55 6.54
CA GLY A 41 13.71 3.65 7.47
C GLY A 41 13.98 3.19 8.91
N SER A 42 13.66 4.07 9.87
CA SER A 42 14.02 3.88 11.28
C SER A 42 13.41 2.62 11.92
N TYR A 43 12.20 2.25 11.50
CA TYR A 43 11.53 1.04 11.96
C TYR A 43 12.25 -0.23 11.50
N HIS A 44 12.67 -0.29 10.24
CA HIS A 44 13.40 -1.43 9.71
C HIS A 44 14.80 -1.58 10.34
N LEU A 45 15.43 -0.46 10.69
CA LEU A 45 16.77 -0.43 11.30
C LEU A 45 16.78 -0.64 12.82
N ASP A 46 15.62 -0.84 13.45
CA ASP A 46 15.46 -1.03 14.90
C ASP A 46 16.00 0.14 15.76
N VAL A 47 15.96 1.37 15.22
CA VAL A 47 16.38 2.62 15.89
C VAL A 47 15.21 3.59 16.11
N CYS A 48 13.99 3.13 15.90
CA CYS A 48 12.77 3.93 16.05
C CYS A 48 12.33 4.07 17.52
N THR A 49 11.67 5.17 17.85
CA THR A 49 11.04 5.40 19.16
C THR A 49 9.55 5.03 19.11
N PRO A 50 8.85 4.95 20.26
CA PRO A 50 7.40 4.64 20.29
C PRO A 50 6.52 5.60 19.49
N SER A 51 6.97 6.84 19.26
CA SER A 51 6.25 7.85 18.46
C SER A 51 6.72 7.93 17.00
N SER A 52 7.74 7.17 16.59
CA SER A 52 8.17 7.14 15.19
C SER A 52 7.14 6.47 14.29
N ASP A 53 7.02 7.01 13.08
CA ASP A 53 6.23 6.43 12.00
C ASP A 53 6.83 5.10 11.50
N ILE A 54 6.06 4.41 10.67
CA ILE A 54 6.51 3.21 9.95
C ILE A 54 6.54 3.54 8.46
N ASP A 55 7.74 3.66 7.92
CA ASP A 55 7.93 3.84 6.49
C ASP A 55 7.79 2.50 5.76
N VAL A 56 6.92 2.45 4.74
CA VAL A 56 6.61 1.23 3.99
C VAL A 56 6.58 1.52 2.49
N VAL A 57 7.20 0.64 1.70
CA VAL A 57 7.01 0.58 0.25
C VAL A 57 6.19 -0.65 -0.11
N ILE A 58 5.18 -0.47 -0.96
CA ILE A 58 4.47 -1.56 -1.62
C ILE A 58 5.14 -1.79 -2.97
N VAL A 59 5.84 -2.90 -3.11
CA VAL A 59 6.37 -3.38 -4.39
C VAL A 59 5.28 -4.22 -5.04
N THR A 60 4.98 -4.00 -6.31
CA THR A 60 3.89 -4.69 -7.02
C THR A 60 4.25 -4.92 -8.50
N SER A 61 3.40 -5.63 -9.23
CA SER A 61 3.59 -5.93 -10.65
C SER A 61 3.48 -4.68 -11.54
N GLN A 62 4.03 -4.76 -12.75
CA GLN A 62 4.00 -3.69 -13.75
C GLN A 62 2.60 -3.23 -14.18
N ILE A 63 1.56 -4.01 -13.85
CA ILE A 63 0.17 -3.64 -14.14
C ILE A 63 -0.30 -2.44 -13.30
N VAL A 64 0.29 -2.26 -12.11
CA VAL A 64 -0.07 -1.16 -11.23
C VAL A 64 0.73 0.08 -11.63
N ASN A 65 0.01 1.07 -12.17
CA ASN A 65 0.58 2.37 -12.51
C ASN A 65 0.59 3.32 -11.31
N ARG A 66 1.27 4.46 -11.45
CA ARG A 66 1.40 5.46 -10.38
C ARG A 66 0.04 6.09 -10.05
N GLU A 67 -0.83 6.25 -11.04
CA GLU A 67 -2.16 6.84 -10.90
C GLU A 67 -3.08 5.96 -10.03
N ALA A 68 -2.91 4.63 -10.06
CA ALA A 68 -3.67 3.67 -9.27
C ALA A 68 -3.50 3.88 -7.76
N PHE A 69 -2.37 4.43 -7.31
CA PHE A 69 -2.13 4.74 -5.89
C PHE A 69 -3.18 5.72 -5.34
N ALA A 70 -3.56 6.71 -6.13
CA ALA A 70 -4.56 7.67 -5.68
C ALA A 70 -5.97 7.29 -6.11
N SER A 71 -6.14 6.81 -7.35
CA SER A 71 -7.45 6.49 -7.90
C SER A 71 -8.05 5.22 -7.31
N THR A 72 -7.24 4.29 -6.82
CA THR A 72 -7.68 2.98 -6.30
C THR A 72 -7.32 2.76 -4.84
N LEU A 73 -6.03 2.86 -4.46
CA LEU A 73 -5.62 2.65 -3.06
C LEU A 73 -6.19 3.73 -2.13
N GLY A 74 -6.27 4.99 -2.59
CA GLY A 74 -6.91 6.08 -1.85
C GLY A 74 -8.35 5.77 -1.40
N PRO A 75 -9.28 5.46 -2.32
CA PRO A 75 -10.63 5.02 -1.97
C PRO A 75 -10.70 3.79 -1.06
N ILE A 76 -9.81 2.81 -1.24
CA ILE A 76 -9.72 1.61 -0.38
C ILE A 76 -9.39 2.00 1.06
N LEU A 77 -8.47 2.94 1.26
CA LEU A 77 -8.11 3.47 2.58
C LEU A 77 -9.21 4.35 3.17
N ARG A 78 -9.92 5.15 2.36
CA ARG A 78 -11.03 6.01 2.84
C ARG A 78 -12.24 5.24 3.38
N LYS A 79 -12.43 3.98 2.97
CA LYS A 79 -13.55 3.13 3.41
C LYS A 79 -13.28 2.43 4.74
N ARG A 80 -12.08 2.57 5.30
CA ARG A 80 -11.64 1.87 6.50
C ARG A 80 -11.78 2.77 7.72
N ASP A 81 -12.50 2.29 8.74
CA ASP A 81 -12.75 3.04 9.98
C ASP A 81 -11.48 3.21 10.85
N ASP A 82 -10.48 2.36 10.66
CA ASP A 82 -9.20 2.40 11.36
C ASP A 82 -8.14 3.31 10.69
N VAL A 83 -8.48 3.93 9.55
CA VAL A 83 -7.64 4.89 8.86
C VAL A 83 -8.08 6.31 9.23
N THR A 84 -7.20 7.06 9.89
CA THR A 84 -7.43 8.45 10.29
C THR A 84 -6.46 9.39 9.58
N GLU A 85 -6.79 10.68 9.49
CA GLU A 85 -5.85 11.71 8.98
C GLU A 85 -5.26 11.40 7.59
N LEU A 86 -6.02 10.71 6.73
CA LEU A 86 -5.55 10.28 5.41
C LEU A 86 -5.21 11.46 4.50
N VAL A 87 -3.95 11.49 4.06
CA VAL A 87 -3.41 12.44 3.09
C VAL A 87 -2.78 11.67 1.93
N ILE A 88 -3.15 12.04 0.70
CA ILE A 88 -2.60 11.48 -0.54
C ILE A 88 -1.83 12.58 -1.25
N LEU A 89 -0.54 12.35 -1.50
CA LEU A 89 0.36 13.32 -2.14
C LEU A 89 0.90 12.73 -3.45
N GLU A 90 0.17 12.91 -4.54
CA GLU A 90 0.54 12.40 -5.89
C GLU A 90 1.70 13.19 -6.53
N ASP A 91 1.68 14.51 -6.32
CA ASP A 91 2.61 15.47 -6.95
C ASP A 91 3.94 15.62 -6.19
N ALA A 92 4.16 14.83 -5.14
CA ALA A 92 5.43 14.79 -4.43
C ALA A 92 6.54 14.17 -5.31
N PHE A 93 7.81 14.44 -4.94
CA PHE A 93 8.97 13.84 -5.61
C PHE A 93 8.89 12.30 -5.60
N VAL A 94 8.43 11.73 -4.47
CA VAL A 94 7.98 10.35 -4.36
C VAL A 94 6.51 10.39 -3.91
N PRO A 95 5.56 9.87 -4.71
CA PRO A 95 4.17 9.73 -4.28
C PRO A 95 4.08 9.02 -2.96
N VAL A 96 3.25 9.55 -2.07
CA VAL A 96 3.07 8.94 -0.76
C VAL A 96 1.64 9.10 -0.28
N VAL A 97 1.18 8.07 0.42
CA VAL A 97 -0.06 8.09 1.18
C VAL A 97 0.33 8.05 2.66
N LYS A 98 -0.25 8.95 3.46
CA LYS A 98 0.00 9.08 4.90
C LYS A 98 -1.31 8.99 5.65
N PHE A 99 -1.33 8.26 6.76
CA PHE A 99 -2.47 8.06 7.66
C PHE A 99 -1.99 7.43 8.98
#